data_AF-A0A7L1ENR5-F1
#
_entry.id   AF-A0A7L1ENR5-F1
#
_cell.length_a   1.000
_cell.length_b   1.000
_cell.length_c   1.000
_cell.angle_alpha   90.00
_cell.angle_beta   90.00
_cell.angle_gamma   90.00
#
_symmetry.space_group_name_H-M   'P 1'
#
loop_
_entity.id
_entity.type
_entity.pdbx_description
1 polymer ?
#
loop_
_entity_poly.entity_id
_entity_poly.type
_entity_poly.pdbx_seq_one_letter_code
_entity_poly.pdbx_strand_id
1 'polypeptide(L)'
;FFFPQGQDLLELRRHIHENSVDFLAVKTLIQRVFAPCKCLENHGKIQENSKEIPKNSRICRGHERSIPIQEFVESLDLREEGIETLLCLLELQPQKFLELFPPVHSRCRIRFPGNSTESLREAALRCPPLGFLLARNPSGNLGISGLLEFNAVALSDSMGWEFRRVRESLGRIPWESRKAGKSRIQVEFWELSFHFRAYGDLDSQELDSSWEFLNSQIISREKSELRRLQRCFRTFQSVAFPSFIPEPLEQEQLEKNSQLRELLQEYFQRDPTESKEDEEEKSPGIPPDQEEEIRAEIRKFLTAYPEEEFSGRAVARIFHGIGSPRYPARIFGRDRRFWRRLLPLEFRSLSRLASQEILAWR
;
A
#
# COMPACT_ATOMS: atom_id res chain seq x y z
N PHE A 1 -28.87 21.65 -1.77
CA PHE A 1 -29.87 20.87 -2.53
C PHE A 1 -29.42 19.43 -2.59
N PHE A 2 -30.26 18.50 -2.16
CA PHE A 2 -30.01 17.06 -2.28
C PHE A 2 -30.31 16.59 -3.70
N PHE A 3 -29.56 15.59 -4.16
CA PHE A 3 -29.95 14.91 -5.40
C PHE A 3 -31.17 14.00 -5.15
N PRO A 4 -32.13 13.96 -6.09
CA PRO A 4 -33.25 13.02 -6.00
C PRO A 4 -32.74 11.60 -5.83
N GLN A 5 -33.44 10.79 -5.02
CA GLN A 5 -33.15 9.36 -4.82
C GLN A 5 -31.79 9.06 -4.15
N GLY A 6 -31.10 10.06 -3.58
CA GLY A 6 -29.85 9.84 -2.81
C GLY A 6 -28.65 9.44 -3.67
N GLN A 7 -28.62 9.85 -4.94
CA GLN A 7 -27.50 9.55 -5.85
C GLN A 7 -26.17 10.15 -5.38
N ASP A 8 -26.22 11.31 -4.73
CA ASP A 8 -25.08 11.95 -4.06
C ASP A 8 -24.47 11.07 -2.97
N LEU A 9 -25.29 10.47 -2.13
CA LEU A 9 -24.86 9.53 -1.09
C LEU A 9 -24.15 8.32 -1.69
N LEU A 10 -24.69 7.74 -2.77
CA LEU A 10 -24.09 6.61 -3.47
C LEU A 10 -22.72 6.97 -4.08
N GLU A 11 -22.61 8.15 -4.69
CA GLU A 11 -21.37 8.62 -5.29
C GLU A 11 -20.29 8.91 -4.23
N LEU A 12 -20.66 9.50 -3.09
CA LEU A 12 -19.74 9.70 -1.97
C LEU A 12 -19.31 8.38 -1.33
N ARG A 13 -20.26 7.44 -1.16
CA ARG A 13 -19.96 6.10 -0.63
C ARG A 13 -18.95 5.35 -1.49
N ARG A 14 -19.04 5.51 -2.81
CA ARG A 14 -18.06 4.93 -3.74
C ARG A 14 -16.62 5.34 -3.40
N HIS A 15 -16.38 6.63 -3.13
CA HIS A 15 -15.03 7.12 -2.83
C HIS A 15 -14.46 6.60 -1.51
N ILE A 16 -15.31 6.19 -0.56
CA ILE A 16 -14.86 5.50 0.64
C ILE A 16 -14.26 4.13 0.28
N HIS A 17 -14.90 3.41 -0.64
CA HIS A 17 -14.40 2.11 -1.12
C HIS A 17 -13.20 2.24 -2.08
N GLU A 18 -12.89 3.42 -2.60
CA GLU A 18 -11.67 3.66 -3.38
C GLU A 18 -10.40 3.49 -2.53
N ASN A 19 -10.44 3.95 -1.27
CA ASN A 19 -9.33 3.85 -0.32
C ASN A 19 -9.24 2.51 0.41
N SER A 20 -10.17 1.61 0.13
CA SER A 20 -10.27 0.37 0.87
C SER A 20 -9.29 -0.68 0.33
N VAL A 21 -8.74 -1.48 1.24
CA VAL A 21 -7.64 -2.42 0.97
C VAL A 21 -8.16 -3.86 0.95
N ASP A 22 -7.63 -4.69 0.04
CA ASP A 22 -7.95 -6.11 -0.03
C ASP A 22 -7.15 -6.92 1.02
N PHE A 23 -7.76 -7.95 1.58
CA PHE A 23 -7.15 -8.88 2.54
C PHE A 23 -5.81 -9.43 2.00
N LEU A 24 -5.83 -9.87 0.75
CA LEU A 24 -4.67 -10.48 0.12
C LEU A 24 -3.53 -9.46 -0.06
N ALA A 25 -3.87 -8.21 -0.39
CA ALA A 25 -2.89 -7.14 -0.50
C ALA A 25 -2.18 -6.87 0.84
N VAL A 26 -2.90 -6.88 1.96
CA VAL A 26 -2.28 -6.75 3.30
C VAL A 26 -1.33 -7.92 3.58
N LYS A 27 -1.73 -9.14 3.25
CA LYS A 27 -0.91 -10.34 3.46
C LYS A 27 0.38 -10.27 2.62
N THR A 28 0.27 -9.93 1.33
CA THR A 28 1.42 -9.76 0.44
C THR A 28 2.32 -8.61 0.90
N LEU A 29 1.76 -7.51 1.41
CA LEU A 29 2.53 -6.41 1.99
C LEU A 29 3.38 -6.89 3.17
N ILE A 30 2.77 -7.58 4.14
CA ILE A 30 3.47 -8.09 5.32
C ILE A 30 4.59 -9.06 4.93
N GLN A 31 4.32 -9.98 4.00
CA GLN A 31 5.32 -10.93 3.52
C GLN A 31 6.52 -10.24 2.84
N ARG A 32 6.28 -9.17 2.08
CA ARG A 32 7.35 -8.41 1.42
C ARG A 32 8.14 -7.53 2.39
N VAL A 33 7.45 -6.89 3.33
CA VAL A 33 8.05 -6.02 4.35
C VAL A 33 8.91 -6.83 5.32
N PHE A 34 8.36 -7.93 5.86
CA PHE A 34 9.02 -8.82 6.83
C PHE A 34 9.62 -10.07 6.18
N ALA A 35 10.16 -9.92 4.96
CA ALA A 35 10.87 -11.01 4.27
C ALA A 35 11.90 -11.70 5.20
N PRO A 36 12.03 -13.04 5.15
CA PRO A 36 12.85 -13.78 6.10
C PRO A 36 14.34 -13.45 5.93
N CYS A 37 15.08 -13.38 7.04
CA CYS A 37 16.52 -13.19 7.05
C CYS A 37 17.27 -14.45 7.51
N LYS A 38 18.59 -14.46 7.27
CA LYS A 38 19.48 -15.59 7.63
C LYS A 38 20.22 -15.38 8.95
N CYS A 39 19.77 -14.44 9.78
CA CYS A 39 20.46 -14.11 11.03
C CYS A 39 20.52 -15.30 12.00
N LEU A 40 19.43 -16.07 12.11
CA LEU A 40 19.38 -17.28 12.94
C LEU A 40 20.36 -18.35 12.44
N GLU A 41 20.37 -18.61 11.12
CA GLU A 41 21.29 -19.59 10.51
C GLU A 41 22.76 -19.18 10.67
N ASN A 42 23.05 -17.90 10.47
CA ASN A 42 24.40 -17.37 10.61
C ASN A 42 24.87 -17.43 12.06
N HIS A 43 23.98 -17.19 13.01
CA HIS A 43 24.31 -17.27 14.43
C HIS A 43 24.54 -18.70 14.91
N GLY A 44 23.72 -19.66 14.46
CA GLY A 44 23.91 -21.08 14.76
C GLY A 44 25.28 -21.61 14.29
N LYS A 45 25.80 -21.10 13.16
CA LYS A 45 27.15 -21.41 12.67
C LYS A 45 28.28 -20.76 13.49
N ILE A 46 27.99 -19.67 14.21
CA ILE A 46 28.98 -18.93 15.03
C ILE A 46 29.03 -19.48 16.46
N GLN A 47 27.92 -20.01 16.99
CA GLN A 47 27.83 -20.57 18.35
C GLN A 47 28.67 -21.83 18.58
N GLU A 48 29.12 -22.55 17.55
CA GLU A 48 30.14 -23.59 17.72
C GLU A 48 31.48 -23.03 18.26
N ASN A 49 31.69 -21.70 18.29
CA ASN A 49 32.96 -21.08 18.70
C ASN A 49 32.91 -20.03 19.83
N SER A 50 31.76 -19.59 20.39
CA SER A 50 31.78 -18.77 21.62
C SER A 50 30.42 -18.50 22.30
N LYS A 51 30.51 -18.49 23.65
CA LYS A 51 29.62 -18.11 24.77
C LYS A 51 28.16 -17.64 24.55
N GLU A 52 27.32 -18.19 25.43
CA GLU A 52 25.88 -18.06 25.60
C GLU A 52 25.34 -16.61 25.58
N ILE A 53 24.42 -16.35 24.64
CA ILE A 53 23.55 -15.18 24.66
C ILE A 53 22.36 -15.48 25.61
N PRO A 54 21.90 -14.51 26.42
CA PRO A 54 20.70 -14.69 27.24
C PRO A 54 19.51 -15.15 26.38
N LYS A 55 18.81 -16.19 26.84
CA LYS A 55 17.75 -16.95 26.13
C LYS A 55 16.57 -16.11 25.60
N ASN A 56 16.50 -14.81 25.87
CA ASN A 56 15.37 -13.93 25.58
C ASN A 56 15.68 -12.76 24.64
N SER A 57 16.90 -12.64 24.10
CA SER A 57 17.23 -11.55 23.17
C SER A 57 17.11 -12.00 21.71
N ARG A 58 16.32 -11.27 20.91
CA ARG A 58 16.21 -11.46 19.46
C ARG A 58 17.60 -11.29 18.80
N ILE A 59 17.97 -12.24 17.93
CA ILE A 59 19.27 -12.27 17.25
C ILE A 59 19.31 -11.24 16.12
N CYS A 60 18.23 -11.12 15.34
CA CYS A 60 18.11 -10.09 14.32
C CYS A 60 18.00 -8.71 14.99
N ARG A 61 18.70 -7.71 14.46
CA ARG A 61 18.63 -6.31 14.91
C ARG A 61 17.87 -5.41 13.92
N GLY A 62 17.09 -6.03 13.04
CA GLY A 62 16.47 -5.37 11.90
C GLY A 62 17.42 -5.23 10.71
N HIS A 63 16.82 -5.12 9.53
CA HIS A 63 17.50 -4.98 8.25
C HIS A 63 17.02 -3.72 7.55
N GLU A 64 17.94 -2.93 7.00
CA GLU A 64 17.61 -1.79 6.15
C GLU A 64 17.14 -2.33 4.78
N ARG A 65 15.93 -1.97 4.36
CA ARG A 65 15.25 -2.55 3.20
C ARG A 65 14.66 -1.48 2.33
N SER A 66 14.54 -1.81 1.05
CA SER A 66 13.83 -0.98 0.09
C SER A 66 12.95 -1.81 -0.83
N ILE A 67 11.78 -1.25 -1.16
CA ILE A 67 10.87 -1.82 -2.16
C ILE A 67 10.54 -0.70 -3.17
N PRO A 68 10.77 -0.91 -4.49
CA PRO A 68 10.43 0.07 -5.52
C PRO A 68 8.95 0.45 -5.46
N ILE A 69 8.65 1.75 -5.49
CA ILE A 69 7.27 2.23 -5.27
C ILE A 69 6.35 1.69 -6.36
N GLN A 70 6.72 1.85 -7.63
CA GLN A 70 5.88 1.45 -8.76
C GLN A 70 5.63 -0.07 -8.79
N GLU A 71 6.69 -0.87 -8.55
CA GLU A 71 6.55 -2.33 -8.43
C GLU A 71 5.57 -2.70 -7.31
N PHE A 72 5.66 -2.02 -6.17
CA PHE A 72 4.81 -2.35 -5.03
C PHE A 72 3.35 -1.96 -5.27
N VAL A 73 3.12 -0.77 -5.82
CA VAL A 73 1.81 -0.25 -6.25
C VAL A 73 1.12 -1.22 -7.22
N GLU A 74 1.83 -1.68 -8.25
CA GLU A 74 1.31 -2.62 -9.23
C GLU A 74 1.03 -3.99 -8.61
N SER A 75 1.96 -4.50 -7.79
CA SER A 75 1.82 -5.84 -7.17
C SER A 75 0.68 -5.94 -6.15
N LEU A 76 0.39 -4.84 -5.44
CA LEU A 76 -0.65 -4.81 -4.41
C LEU A 76 -1.99 -4.26 -4.93
N ASP A 77 -2.01 -3.64 -6.11
CA ASP A 77 -3.14 -2.85 -6.63
C ASP A 77 -3.64 -1.78 -5.63
N LEU A 78 -2.67 -1.08 -5.02
CA LEU A 78 -2.88 -0.01 -4.04
C LEU A 78 -2.11 1.24 -4.46
N ARG A 79 -2.69 2.41 -4.23
CA ARG A 79 -2.00 3.69 -4.46
C ARG A 79 -0.80 3.84 -3.51
N GLU A 80 0.17 4.65 -3.92
CA GLU A 80 1.36 4.96 -3.14
C GLU A 80 1.01 5.43 -1.72
N GLU A 81 0.04 6.34 -1.58
CA GLU A 81 -0.40 6.88 -0.29
C GLU A 81 -1.08 5.80 0.57
N GLY A 82 -1.76 4.85 -0.07
CA GLY A 82 -2.37 3.70 0.58
C GLY A 82 -1.32 2.77 1.18
N ILE A 83 -0.25 2.48 0.43
CA ILE A 83 0.87 1.67 0.92
C ILE A 83 1.63 2.39 2.04
N GLU A 84 1.94 3.68 1.84
CA GLU A 84 2.60 4.51 2.86
C GLU A 84 1.81 4.52 4.16
N THR A 85 0.48 4.69 4.09
CA THR A 85 -0.40 4.62 5.27
C THR A 85 -0.27 3.29 6.00
N LEU A 86 -0.24 2.16 5.28
CA LEU A 86 -0.08 0.84 5.89
C LEU A 86 1.29 0.66 6.55
N LEU A 87 2.36 1.19 5.94
CA LEU A 87 3.69 1.19 6.54
C LEU A 87 3.74 2.05 7.81
N CYS A 88 3.13 3.25 7.81
CA CYS A 88 3.01 4.09 8.99
C CYS A 88 2.22 3.40 10.11
N LEU A 89 1.13 2.68 9.78
CA LEU A 89 0.38 1.90 10.77
C LEU A 89 1.24 0.78 11.38
N LEU A 90 2.05 0.09 10.57
CA LEU A 90 3.01 -0.90 11.06
C LEU A 90 4.08 -0.27 11.96
N GLU A 91 4.53 0.95 11.71
CA GLU A 91 5.47 1.65 12.59
C GLU A 91 4.85 2.01 13.95
N LEU A 92 3.56 2.37 13.97
CA LEU A 92 2.82 2.74 15.18
C LEU A 92 2.47 1.55 16.08
N GLN A 93 2.67 0.31 15.63
CA GLN A 93 2.34 -0.87 16.43
C GLN A 93 3.21 -0.97 17.71
N PRO A 94 2.68 -1.47 18.84
CA PRO A 94 3.41 -1.53 20.11
C PRO A 94 4.74 -2.28 20.03
N GLN A 95 4.80 -3.34 19.22
CA GLN A 95 5.96 -4.21 19.05
C GLN A 95 7.09 -3.59 18.24
N LYS A 96 6.82 -2.50 17.50
CA LYS A 96 7.79 -1.73 16.71
C LYS A 96 8.71 -2.61 15.83
N PHE A 97 8.09 -3.51 15.07
CA PHE A 97 8.84 -4.37 14.13
C PHE A 97 9.35 -3.63 12.90
N LEU A 98 8.86 -2.41 12.66
CA LEU A 98 9.19 -1.58 11.51
C LEU A 98 9.50 -0.14 11.95
N GLU A 99 10.53 0.43 11.36
CA GLU A 99 10.90 1.84 11.43
C GLU A 99 10.89 2.39 9.99
N LEU A 100 10.06 3.40 9.71
CA LEU A 100 9.89 3.93 8.36
C LEU A 100 10.82 5.13 8.14
N PHE A 101 11.51 5.15 7.01
CA PHE A 101 12.38 6.24 6.61
C PHE A 101 11.82 6.99 5.40
N PRO A 102 12.28 8.23 5.13
CA PRO A 102 11.92 8.93 3.91
C PRO A 102 12.27 8.11 2.65
N PRO A 103 11.42 8.12 1.60
CA PRO A 103 11.71 7.42 0.36
C PRO A 103 13.05 7.80 -0.24
N VAL A 104 13.75 6.82 -0.83
CA VAL A 104 15.06 7.02 -1.44
C VAL A 104 15.14 6.37 -2.81
N HIS A 105 16.06 6.86 -3.64
CA HIS A 105 16.45 6.15 -4.85
C HIS A 105 17.35 4.98 -4.46
N SER A 106 16.79 3.76 -4.42
CA SER A 106 17.46 2.61 -3.82
C SER A 106 18.37 1.86 -4.78
N ARG A 107 18.06 1.85 -6.09
CA ARG A 107 18.95 1.28 -7.11
C ARG A 107 20.00 2.28 -7.57
N CYS A 108 21.21 1.78 -7.68
CA CYS A 108 22.37 2.47 -8.19
C CYS A 108 22.83 1.81 -9.49
N ARG A 109 23.18 2.62 -10.48
CA ARG A 109 23.83 2.20 -11.71
C ARG A 109 25.17 2.91 -11.89
N ILE A 110 26.21 2.13 -12.16
CA ILE A 110 27.56 2.61 -12.41
C ILE A 110 27.90 2.32 -13.86
N ARG A 111 28.07 3.38 -14.66
CA ARG A 111 28.53 3.28 -16.05
C ARG A 111 30.01 3.57 -16.15
N PHE A 112 30.74 2.75 -16.87
CA PHE A 112 32.16 2.91 -17.11
C PHE A 112 32.47 2.76 -18.61
N PRO A 113 33.27 3.65 -19.21
CA PRO A 113 33.59 3.58 -20.63
C PRO A 113 34.43 2.34 -20.99
N GLY A 114 33.95 1.51 -21.92
CA GLY A 114 34.69 0.40 -22.54
C GLY A 114 34.99 -0.80 -21.62
N ASN A 115 35.77 -1.77 -22.12
CA ASN A 115 36.25 -2.97 -21.39
C ASN A 115 37.25 -2.66 -20.25
N SER A 116 37.15 -1.48 -19.61
CA SER A 116 38.09 -0.98 -18.60
C SER A 116 37.81 -1.55 -17.21
N THR A 117 37.80 -2.88 -17.07
CA THR A 117 37.67 -3.58 -15.78
C THR A 117 38.74 -3.13 -14.78
N GLU A 118 39.89 -2.67 -15.26
CA GLU A 118 40.97 -2.12 -14.43
C GLU A 118 40.60 -0.80 -13.74
N SER A 119 39.95 0.13 -14.45
CA SER A 119 39.50 1.40 -13.86
C SER A 119 38.45 1.16 -12.78
N LEU A 120 37.58 0.16 -12.97
CA LEU A 120 36.59 -0.23 -11.97
C LEU A 120 37.25 -0.88 -10.73
N ARG A 121 38.24 -1.76 -10.93
CA ARG A 121 39.01 -2.36 -9.82
C ARG A 121 39.78 -1.31 -9.02
N GLU A 122 40.37 -0.32 -9.67
CA GLU A 122 41.08 0.76 -8.99
C GLU A 122 40.12 1.68 -8.21
N ALA A 123 38.95 1.99 -8.77
CA ALA A 123 37.90 2.69 -8.03
C ALA A 123 37.44 1.88 -6.81
N ALA A 124 37.38 0.56 -6.93
CA ALA A 124 37.01 -0.34 -5.84
C ALA A 124 38.01 -0.35 -4.68
N LEU A 125 39.30 -0.11 -4.94
CA LEU A 125 40.32 0.05 -3.90
C LEU A 125 40.08 1.31 -3.03
N ARG A 126 39.44 2.34 -3.60
CA ARG A 126 39.16 3.62 -2.90
C ARG A 126 37.74 3.72 -2.37
N CYS A 127 36.82 2.90 -2.89
CA CYS A 127 35.41 2.86 -2.51
C CYS A 127 35.07 1.49 -1.91
N PRO A 128 35.05 1.35 -0.56
CA PRO A 128 34.75 0.08 0.10
C PRO A 128 33.43 -0.57 -0.34
N PRO A 129 32.32 0.18 -0.54
CA PRO A 129 31.08 -0.41 -1.07
C PRO A 129 31.23 -1.04 -2.46
N LEU A 130 31.99 -0.41 -3.35
CA LEU A 130 32.27 -0.97 -4.66
C LEU A 130 33.16 -2.21 -4.56
N GLY A 131 34.18 -2.18 -3.69
CA GLY A 131 35.03 -3.34 -3.41
C GLY A 131 34.25 -4.55 -2.88
N PHE A 132 33.37 -4.32 -1.89
CA PHE A 132 32.51 -5.36 -1.33
C PHE A 132 31.57 -5.95 -2.40
N LEU A 133 30.97 -5.10 -3.23
CA LEU A 133 30.08 -5.53 -4.31
C LEU A 133 30.81 -6.42 -5.33
N LEU A 134 32.01 -6.02 -5.77
CA LEU A 134 32.82 -6.80 -6.71
C LEU A 134 33.29 -8.14 -6.11
N ALA A 135 33.60 -8.17 -4.82
CA ALA A 135 33.99 -9.40 -4.13
C ALA A 135 32.83 -10.40 -4.00
N ARG A 136 31.59 -9.92 -3.81
CA ARG A 136 30.40 -10.76 -3.68
C ARG A 136 29.93 -11.34 -5.02
N ASN A 137 30.13 -10.60 -6.11
CA ASN A 137 29.73 -11.01 -7.46
C ASN A 137 30.93 -10.92 -8.42
N PRO A 138 31.97 -11.79 -8.26
CA PRO A 138 33.16 -11.75 -9.11
C PRO A 138 32.86 -12.07 -10.59
N SER A 139 31.74 -12.74 -10.86
CA SER A 139 31.29 -13.16 -12.19
C SER A 139 30.02 -12.45 -12.68
N GLY A 140 29.42 -11.57 -11.87
CA GLY A 140 28.12 -10.97 -12.17
C GLY A 140 28.22 -9.91 -13.26
N ASN A 141 27.77 -10.22 -14.48
CA ASN A 141 27.62 -9.31 -15.63
C ASN A 141 28.71 -8.22 -15.78
N LEU A 142 29.97 -8.51 -15.44
CA LEU A 142 31.14 -7.78 -15.91
C LEU A 142 31.35 -7.99 -17.43
N GLY A 143 30.45 -8.76 -18.07
CA GLY A 143 30.39 -9.01 -19.49
C GLY A 143 29.87 -7.81 -20.28
N ILE A 144 30.78 -7.20 -21.03
CA ILE A 144 30.58 -6.50 -22.31
C ILE A 144 29.88 -5.12 -22.26
N SER A 145 28.96 -4.85 -21.32
CA SER A 145 28.07 -3.68 -21.43
C SER A 145 28.51 -2.39 -20.70
N GLY A 146 29.64 -2.36 -20.00
CA GLY A 146 30.10 -1.13 -19.31
C GLY A 146 29.14 -0.58 -18.24
N LEU A 147 28.28 -1.44 -17.68
CA LEU A 147 27.19 -1.07 -16.78
C LEU A 147 27.09 -2.07 -15.61
N LEU A 148 27.01 -1.55 -14.38
CA LEU A 148 26.80 -2.32 -13.16
C LEU A 148 25.58 -1.78 -12.43
N GLU A 149 24.55 -2.61 -12.23
CA GLU A 149 23.31 -2.24 -11.54
C GLU A 149 23.09 -3.10 -10.30
N PHE A 150 22.68 -2.48 -9.19
CA PHE A 150 22.45 -3.16 -7.93
C PHE A 150 21.54 -2.34 -7.00
N ASN A 151 20.94 -3.02 -6.02
CA ASN A 151 20.23 -2.37 -4.92
C ASN A 151 21.25 -1.87 -3.88
N ALA A 152 21.40 -0.55 -3.76
CA ALA A 152 22.36 0.08 -2.87
C ALA A 152 21.93 0.04 -1.38
N VAL A 153 20.63 -0.09 -1.09
CA VAL A 153 20.11 -0.31 0.27
C VAL A 153 20.40 -1.75 0.72
N ALA A 154 20.18 -2.74 -0.14
CA ALA A 154 20.56 -4.12 0.17
C ALA A 154 22.08 -4.28 0.36
N LEU A 155 22.88 -3.49 -0.38
CA LEU A 155 24.32 -3.40 -0.18
C LEU A 155 24.67 -2.79 1.19
N SER A 156 23.98 -1.72 1.62
CA SER A 156 24.22 -1.09 2.92
C SER A 156 23.94 -2.04 4.07
N ASP A 157 22.82 -2.76 4.02
CA ASP A 157 22.45 -3.79 4.99
C ASP A 157 23.51 -4.90 5.08
N SER A 158 23.97 -5.40 3.93
CA SER A 158 24.97 -6.48 3.87
C SER A 158 26.34 -6.06 4.40
N MET A 159 26.68 -4.78 4.28
CA MET A 159 27.93 -4.21 4.78
C MET A 159 27.85 -3.79 6.26
N GLY A 160 26.65 -3.73 6.83
CA GLY A 160 26.41 -3.10 8.13
C GLY A 160 26.68 -1.59 8.11
N TRP A 161 26.57 -0.94 6.95
CA TRP A 161 26.73 0.50 6.80
C TRP A 161 25.37 1.18 6.70
N GLU A 162 25.26 2.42 7.16
CA GLU A 162 24.08 3.26 6.88
C GLU A 162 24.01 3.56 5.36
N PHE A 163 22.82 3.48 4.76
CA PHE A 163 22.61 3.78 3.35
C PHE A 163 23.20 5.14 2.93
N ARG A 164 23.07 6.18 3.78
CA ARG A 164 23.64 7.51 3.51
C ARG A 164 25.15 7.47 3.26
N ARG A 165 25.90 6.68 4.04
CA ARG A 165 27.37 6.55 3.89
C ARG A 165 27.74 5.81 2.61
N VAL A 166 26.99 4.76 2.28
CA VAL A 166 27.16 4.04 1.00
C VAL A 166 26.91 4.98 -0.18
N ARG A 167 25.81 5.73 -0.14
CA ARG A 167 25.45 6.70 -1.18
C ARG A 167 26.52 7.78 -1.35
N GLU A 168 27.05 8.33 -0.26
CA GLU A 168 28.14 9.31 -0.29
C GLU A 168 29.43 8.73 -0.85
N SER A 169 29.80 7.51 -0.47
CA SER A 169 31.02 6.85 -0.95
C SER A 169 30.93 6.57 -2.46
N LEU A 170 29.80 6.04 -2.93
CA LEU A 170 29.56 5.80 -4.36
C LEU A 170 29.51 7.12 -5.15
N GLY A 171 28.92 8.17 -4.58
CA GLY A 171 28.83 9.50 -5.22
C GLY A 171 30.17 10.19 -5.43
N ARG A 172 31.23 9.79 -4.73
CA ARG A 172 32.59 10.35 -4.90
C ARG A 172 33.35 9.75 -6.08
N ILE A 173 32.98 8.54 -6.53
CA ILE A 173 33.68 7.82 -7.60
C ILE A 173 33.89 8.68 -8.87
N PRO A 174 32.87 9.39 -9.41
CA PRO A 174 33.04 10.20 -10.61
C PRO A 174 34.08 11.32 -10.45
N TRP A 175 34.20 11.89 -9.25
CA TRP A 175 35.15 12.97 -8.96
C TRP A 175 36.58 12.44 -8.81
N GLU A 176 36.74 11.31 -8.12
CA GLU A 176 38.04 10.66 -7.94
C GLU A 176 38.61 10.13 -9.26
N SER A 177 37.75 9.60 -10.15
CA SER A 177 38.18 9.15 -11.47
C SER A 177 38.69 10.32 -12.34
N ARG A 178 38.02 11.49 -12.28
CA ARG A 178 38.44 12.69 -13.01
C ARG A 178 39.80 13.21 -12.53
N LYS A 179 40.03 13.27 -11.20
CA LYS A 179 41.32 13.67 -10.64
C LYS A 179 42.46 12.74 -11.05
N ALA A 180 42.17 11.45 -11.22
CA ALA A 180 43.14 10.47 -11.66
C ALA A 180 43.43 10.51 -13.17
N GLY A 181 42.80 11.41 -13.95
CA GLY A 181 42.97 11.51 -15.40
C GLY A 181 42.39 10.31 -16.17
N LYS A 182 41.48 9.55 -15.56
CA LYS A 182 40.99 8.25 -16.07
C LYS A 182 39.54 8.32 -16.58
N SER A 183 39.12 7.21 -17.18
CA SER A 183 37.79 6.93 -17.74
C SER A 183 36.65 7.57 -16.94
N ARG A 184 35.72 8.25 -17.62
CA ARG A 184 34.58 8.97 -17.01
C ARG A 184 33.55 7.98 -16.44
N ILE A 185 33.80 7.45 -15.25
CA ILE A 185 32.82 6.67 -14.49
C ILE A 185 31.65 7.58 -14.10
N GLN A 186 30.42 7.13 -14.34
CA GLN A 186 29.20 7.82 -13.96
C GLN A 186 28.44 6.96 -12.96
N VAL A 187 27.92 7.59 -11.91
CA VAL A 187 27.13 6.94 -10.86
C VAL A 187 25.79 7.64 -10.79
N GLU A 188 24.71 6.88 -10.85
CA GLU A 188 23.36 7.41 -10.86
C GLU A 188 22.42 6.56 -10.00
N PHE A 189 21.61 7.21 -9.18
CA PHE A 189 20.55 6.58 -8.39
C PHE A 189 19.21 6.97 -9.02
N TRP A 190 18.35 6.00 -9.30
CA TRP A 190 17.21 6.25 -10.20
C TRP A 190 15.86 5.64 -9.78
N GLU A 191 15.83 4.54 -9.03
CA GLU A 191 14.56 3.89 -8.70
C GLU A 191 14.04 4.32 -7.33
N LEU A 192 13.01 5.18 -7.30
CA LEU A 192 12.38 5.64 -6.06
C LEU A 192 11.69 4.48 -5.34
N SER A 193 12.00 4.31 -4.06
CA SER A 193 11.61 3.16 -3.26
C SER A 193 11.16 3.57 -1.87
N PHE A 194 10.19 2.85 -1.32
CA PHE A 194 9.94 2.86 0.12
C PHE A 194 11.20 2.38 0.83
N HIS A 195 11.55 3.04 1.93
CA HIS A 195 12.77 2.78 2.67
C HIS A 195 12.43 2.60 4.15
N PHE A 196 12.83 1.48 4.74
CA PHE A 196 12.47 1.14 6.11
C PHE A 196 13.48 0.18 6.71
N ARG A 197 13.50 0.09 8.04
CA ARG A 197 14.15 -0.98 8.76
C ARG A 197 13.09 -1.94 9.30
N ALA A 198 13.23 -3.22 9.00
CA ALA A 198 12.31 -4.26 9.48
C ALA A 198 13.05 -5.51 9.95
N TYR A 199 12.48 -6.20 10.93
CA TYR A 199 12.98 -7.51 11.35
C TYR A 199 12.67 -8.57 10.28
N GLY A 200 13.55 -9.57 10.19
CA GLY A 200 13.42 -10.70 9.26
C GLY A 200 13.30 -12.06 9.93
N ASP A 201 13.18 -12.09 11.26
CA ASP A 201 13.06 -13.30 12.07
C ASP A 201 11.72 -13.35 12.81
N LEU A 202 10.68 -12.71 12.25
CA LEU A 202 9.32 -12.85 12.77
C LEU A 202 8.84 -14.28 12.59
N ASP A 203 8.23 -14.83 13.63
CA ASP A 203 7.54 -16.11 13.54
C ASP A 203 6.13 -15.95 12.91
N SER A 204 5.44 -17.07 12.68
CA SER A 204 4.11 -17.04 12.08
C SER A 204 3.08 -16.31 12.95
N GLN A 205 3.18 -16.40 14.28
CA GLN A 205 2.23 -15.74 15.19
C GLN A 205 2.44 -14.23 15.19
N GLU A 206 3.69 -13.76 15.14
CA GLU A 206 4.03 -12.35 15.04
C GLU A 206 3.57 -11.75 13.70
N LEU A 207 3.74 -12.49 12.60
CA LEU A 207 3.22 -12.10 11.28
C LEU A 207 1.69 -12.03 11.27
N ASP A 208 1.02 -13.04 11.83
CA ASP A 208 -0.45 -13.08 11.91
C ASP A 208 -0.98 -11.94 12.78
N SER A 209 -0.33 -11.64 13.92
CA SER A 209 -0.72 -10.51 14.78
C SER A 209 -0.54 -9.14 14.10
N SER A 210 0.53 -8.96 13.31
CA SER A 210 0.74 -7.77 12.50
C SER A 210 -0.34 -7.64 11.42
N TRP A 211 -0.75 -8.77 10.84
CA TRP A 211 -1.80 -8.85 9.84
C TRP A 211 -3.18 -8.53 10.42
N GLU A 212 -3.54 -9.13 11.56
CA GLU A 212 -4.79 -8.87 12.27
C GLU A 212 -4.89 -7.40 12.69
N PHE A 213 -3.80 -6.83 13.21
CA PHE A 213 -3.74 -5.42 13.56
C PHE A 213 -4.05 -4.53 12.36
N LEU A 214 -3.33 -4.67 11.23
CA LEU A 214 -3.58 -3.85 10.04
C LEU A 214 -5.00 -4.02 9.51
N ASN A 215 -5.47 -5.28 9.42
CA ASN A 215 -6.80 -5.57 8.91
C ASN A 215 -7.90 -4.95 9.81
N SER A 216 -7.73 -5.01 11.13
CA SER A 216 -8.65 -4.38 12.07
C SER A 216 -8.72 -2.86 11.91
N GLN A 217 -7.57 -2.20 11.67
CA GLN A 217 -7.50 -0.76 11.43
C GLN A 217 -8.19 -0.37 10.12
N ILE A 218 -7.95 -1.13 9.03
CA ILE A 218 -8.58 -0.90 7.73
C ILE A 218 -10.10 -1.03 7.84
N ILE A 219 -10.59 -2.12 8.44
CA ILE A 219 -12.02 -2.39 8.59
C ILE A 219 -12.67 -1.31 9.46
N SER A 220 -12.03 -0.96 10.58
CA SER A 220 -12.51 0.08 11.49
C SER A 220 -12.58 1.44 10.79
N ARG A 221 -11.56 1.79 10.00
CA ARG A 221 -11.53 3.05 9.24
C ARG A 221 -12.65 3.09 8.21
N GLU A 222 -12.82 2.04 7.40
CA GLU A 222 -13.89 1.97 6.42
C GLU A 222 -15.28 2.10 7.08
N LYS A 223 -15.52 1.36 8.17
CA LYS A 223 -16.77 1.46 8.93
C LYS A 223 -17.00 2.87 9.49
N SER A 224 -15.96 3.52 10.01
CA SER A 224 -16.03 4.89 10.54
C SER A 224 -16.39 5.91 9.46
N GLU A 225 -15.75 5.84 8.29
CA GLU A 225 -16.06 6.73 7.16
C GLU A 225 -17.49 6.53 6.64
N LEU A 226 -17.95 5.27 6.51
CA LEU A 226 -19.33 4.98 6.11
C LEU A 226 -20.34 5.53 7.11
N ARG A 227 -20.12 5.32 8.41
CA ARG A 227 -20.99 5.85 9.48
C ARG A 227 -21.03 7.37 9.47
N ARG A 228 -19.87 8.03 9.32
CA ARG A 228 -19.80 9.50 9.21
C ARG A 228 -20.60 10.01 8.03
N LEU A 229 -20.47 9.38 6.87
CA LEU A 229 -21.23 9.75 5.68
C LEU A 229 -22.74 9.57 5.89
N GLN A 230 -23.17 8.44 6.44
CA GLN A 230 -24.59 8.17 6.73
C GLN A 230 -25.14 9.16 7.76
N ARG A 231 -24.41 9.42 8.84
CA ARG A 231 -24.80 10.39 9.87
C ARG A 231 -24.96 11.79 9.28
N CYS A 232 -23.95 12.23 8.52
CA CYS A 232 -23.99 13.50 7.80
C CYS A 232 -25.23 13.61 6.90
N PHE A 233 -25.49 12.59 6.08
CA PHE A 233 -26.65 12.54 5.20
C PHE A 233 -27.97 12.63 5.98
N ARG A 234 -28.13 11.81 7.04
CA ARG A 234 -29.34 11.80 7.89
C ARG A 234 -29.57 13.15 8.58
N THR A 235 -28.51 13.76 9.12
CA THR A 235 -28.57 15.08 9.77
C THR A 235 -29.08 16.15 8.81
N PHE A 236 -28.55 16.20 7.58
CA PHE A 236 -29.02 17.16 6.60
C PHE A 236 -30.42 16.80 6.07
N GLN A 237 -30.74 15.51 5.95
CA GLN A 237 -32.05 15.05 5.47
C GLN A 237 -33.17 15.38 6.48
N SER A 238 -32.91 15.27 7.78
CA SER A 238 -33.92 15.56 8.82
C SER A 238 -34.35 17.03 8.84
N VAL A 239 -33.47 17.94 8.40
CA VAL A 239 -33.76 19.38 8.28
C VAL A 239 -34.01 19.83 6.84
N ALA A 240 -34.12 18.89 5.89
CA ALA A 240 -34.39 19.21 4.49
C ALA A 240 -35.87 19.59 4.28
N PHE A 241 -36.12 20.41 3.26
CA PHE A 241 -37.47 20.63 2.72
C PHE A 241 -37.67 19.76 1.47
N PRO A 242 -38.89 19.24 1.21
CA PRO A 242 -39.18 18.45 0.02
C PRO A 242 -38.95 19.24 -1.29
N SER A 243 -39.27 20.53 -1.27
CA SER A 243 -39.04 21.46 -2.36
C SER A 243 -38.65 22.83 -1.80
N PHE A 244 -37.99 23.63 -2.66
CA PHE A 244 -37.75 25.04 -2.38
C PHE A 244 -38.94 25.93 -2.79
N ILE A 245 -39.85 25.38 -3.62
CA ILE A 245 -41.01 26.10 -4.16
C ILE A 245 -42.29 25.30 -3.84
N PRO A 246 -43.34 25.91 -3.26
CA PRO A 246 -43.36 27.28 -2.75
C PRO A 246 -42.36 27.47 -1.60
N GLU A 247 -41.90 28.70 -1.39
CA GLU A 247 -40.92 29.01 -0.34
C GLU A 247 -41.50 28.62 1.02
N PRO A 248 -40.77 27.84 1.84
CA PRO A 248 -41.22 27.47 3.17
C PRO A 248 -41.44 28.72 4.03
N LEU A 249 -42.42 28.67 4.94
CA LEU A 249 -42.71 29.77 5.87
C LEU A 249 -41.45 30.13 6.68
N GLU A 250 -41.17 31.43 6.87
CA GLU A 250 -39.98 31.90 7.60
C GLU A 250 -39.81 31.25 8.98
N GLN A 251 -40.93 30.98 9.68
CA GLN A 251 -40.92 30.32 10.97
C GLN A 251 -40.38 28.89 10.89
N GLU A 252 -40.80 28.09 9.91
CA GLU A 252 -40.29 26.73 9.69
C GLU A 252 -38.80 26.74 9.31
N GLN A 253 -38.37 27.74 8.54
CA GLN A 253 -36.97 27.92 8.18
C GLN A 253 -36.11 28.20 9.42
N LEU A 254 -36.57 29.07 10.32
CA LEU A 254 -35.87 29.41 11.56
C LEU A 254 -35.78 28.21 12.52
N GLU A 255 -36.87 27.43 12.64
CA GLU A 255 -36.91 26.21 13.44
C GLU A 255 -35.90 25.17 12.93
N LYS A 256 -35.91 24.87 11.61
CA LYS A 256 -34.94 23.91 11.03
C LYS A 256 -33.50 24.39 11.08
N ASN A 257 -33.25 25.70 10.95
CA ASN A 257 -31.91 26.28 11.13
C ASN A 257 -31.42 26.10 12.57
N SER A 258 -32.28 26.37 13.55
CA SER A 258 -31.95 26.18 14.97
C SER A 258 -31.66 24.70 15.27
N GLN A 259 -32.51 23.79 14.79
CA GLN A 259 -32.29 22.34 14.90
C GLN A 259 -30.97 21.90 14.25
N LEU A 260 -30.64 22.40 13.06
CA LEU A 260 -29.37 22.09 12.40
C LEU A 260 -28.17 22.56 13.23
N ARG A 261 -28.23 23.78 13.78
CA ARG A 261 -27.15 24.32 14.63
C ARG A 261 -26.94 23.48 15.88
N GLU A 262 -28.01 23.04 16.52
CA GLU A 262 -27.95 22.14 17.68
C GLU A 262 -27.30 20.80 17.31
N LEU A 263 -27.73 20.16 16.22
CA LEU A 263 -27.16 18.90 15.73
C LEU A 263 -25.67 19.01 15.40
N LEU A 264 -25.25 20.13 14.79
CA LEU A 264 -23.84 20.39 14.50
C LEU A 264 -23.03 20.61 15.78
N GLN A 265 -23.58 21.36 16.73
CA GLN A 265 -22.94 21.61 18.02
C GLN A 265 -22.76 20.30 18.81
N GLU A 266 -23.79 19.46 18.86
CA GLU A 266 -23.72 18.13 19.48
C GLU A 266 -22.64 17.27 18.84
N TYR A 267 -22.54 17.25 17.50
CA TYR A 267 -21.53 16.47 16.80
C TYR A 267 -20.09 16.83 17.18
N PHE A 268 -19.77 18.12 17.32
CA PHE A 268 -18.41 18.57 17.68
C PHE A 268 -18.11 18.50 19.17
N GLN A 269 -19.13 18.47 20.03
CA GLN A 269 -18.97 18.34 21.48
C GLN A 269 -18.86 16.89 21.95
N ARG A 270 -19.28 15.93 21.12
CA ARG A 270 -19.27 14.50 21.46
C ARG A 270 -17.86 13.93 21.49
N ASP A 271 -17.62 13.03 22.45
CA ASP A 271 -16.33 12.38 22.55
C ASP A 271 -16.15 11.36 21.40
N PRO A 272 -14.98 11.31 20.72
CA PRO A 272 -14.75 10.37 19.62
C PRO A 272 -14.92 8.90 20.01
N THR A 273 -14.77 8.56 21.29
CA THR A 273 -14.93 7.21 21.83
C THR A 273 -16.40 6.77 21.94
N GLU A 274 -17.33 7.70 22.15
CA GLU A 274 -18.78 7.43 22.26
C GLU A 274 -19.41 7.13 20.89
N SER A 275 -18.77 7.57 19.80
CA SER A 275 -19.23 7.34 18.41
C SER A 275 -19.13 5.88 17.93
N LYS A 276 -18.56 4.98 18.74
CA LYS A 276 -18.47 3.55 18.40
C LYS A 276 -19.81 2.83 18.56
N GLU A 277 -20.73 3.36 19.36
CA GLU A 277 -22.00 2.74 19.73
C GLU A 277 -23.19 3.15 18.85
N ASP A 278 -23.03 4.12 17.94
CA ASP A 278 -24.04 4.40 16.91
C ASP A 278 -24.24 3.12 16.09
N GLU A 279 -25.46 2.56 16.16
CA GLU A 279 -25.81 1.23 15.66
C GLU A 279 -25.20 0.96 14.30
N GLU A 280 -24.55 -0.20 14.15
CA GLU A 280 -24.23 -0.76 12.85
C GLU A 280 -25.56 -0.95 12.11
N GLU A 281 -25.99 0.07 11.35
CA GLU A 281 -27.10 -0.07 10.43
C GLU A 281 -26.69 -1.19 9.49
N LYS A 282 -27.31 -2.37 9.68
CA LYS A 282 -27.13 -3.53 8.81
C LYS A 282 -27.50 -3.05 7.41
N SER A 283 -26.50 -2.78 6.59
CA SER A 283 -26.76 -2.58 5.17
C SER A 283 -27.50 -3.81 4.69
N PRO A 284 -28.64 -3.69 3.99
CA PRO A 284 -29.53 -4.81 3.68
C PRO A 284 -28.91 -5.90 2.79
N GLY A 285 -27.61 -5.82 2.50
CA GLY A 285 -26.88 -6.75 1.66
C GLY A 285 -27.39 -6.71 0.23
N ILE A 286 -27.12 -7.79 -0.49
CA ILE A 286 -27.72 -8.04 -1.79
C ILE A 286 -29.00 -8.87 -1.57
N PRO A 287 -30.15 -8.45 -2.11
CA PRO A 287 -31.39 -9.23 -2.03
C PRO A 287 -31.21 -10.63 -2.66
N PRO A 288 -31.71 -11.72 -2.02
CA PRO A 288 -31.50 -13.09 -2.51
C PRO A 288 -32.06 -13.33 -3.92
N ASP A 289 -33.15 -12.64 -4.26
CA ASP A 289 -33.82 -12.67 -5.57
C ASP A 289 -32.97 -12.09 -6.70
N GLN A 290 -32.04 -11.19 -6.38
CA GLN A 290 -31.14 -10.55 -7.35
C GLN A 290 -29.76 -11.24 -7.43
N GLU A 291 -29.45 -12.13 -6.48
CA GLU A 291 -28.10 -12.69 -6.34
C GLU A 291 -27.66 -13.44 -7.62
N GLU A 292 -28.51 -14.27 -8.21
CA GLU A 292 -28.16 -15.04 -9.42
C GLU A 292 -27.97 -14.14 -10.65
N GLU A 293 -28.77 -13.07 -10.78
CA GLU A 293 -28.59 -12.09 -11.84
C GLU A 293 -27.22 -11.39 -11.70
N ILE A 294 -26.86 -10.99 -10.48
CA ILE A 294 -25.58 -10.35 -10.19
C ILE A 294 -24.41 -11.30 -10.46
N ARG A 295 -24.52 -12.58 -10.07
CA ARG A 295 -23.52 -13.61 -10.39
C ARG A 295 -23.37 -13.77 -11.91
N ALA A 296 -24.47 -13.78 -12.66
CA ALA A 296 -24.42 -13.83 -14.12
C ALA A 296 -23.72 -12.61 -14.73
N GLU A 297 -23.94 -11.40 -14.21
CA GLU A 297 -23.22 -10.19 -14.62
C GLU A 297 -21.72 -10.28 -14.31
N ILE A 298 -21.33 -10.80 -13.15
CA ILE A 298 -19.93 -11.05 -12.79
C ILE A 298 -19.30 -12.04 -13.77
N ARG A 299 -19.96 -13.16 -14.08
CA ARG A 299 -19.44 -14.15 -15.05
C ARG A 299 -19.27 -13.56 -16.45
N LYS A 300 -20.23 -12.73 -16.91
CA LYS A 300 -20.10 -12.00 -18.18
C LYS A 300 -18.87 -11.09 -18.19
N PHE A 301 -18.59 -10.40 -17.08
CA PHE A 301 -17.39 -9.58 -16.94
C PHE A 301 -16.11 -10.42 -17.01
N LEU A 302 -16.03 -11.50 -16.22
CA LEU A 302 -14.84 -12.39 -16.22
C LEU A 302 -14.58 -13.00 -17.61
N THR A 303 -15.65 -13.37 -18.34
CA THR A 303 -15.55 -13.88 -19.70
C THR A 303 -15.05 -12.83 -20.69
N ALA A 304 -15.38 -11.55 -20.47
CA ALA A 304 -14.94 -10.45 -21.34
C ALA A 304 -13.46 -10.10 -21.17
N TYR A 305 -12.83 -10.49 -20.06
CA TYR A 305 -11.44 -10.21 -19.72
C TYR A 305 -10.71 -11.47 -19.21
N PRO A 306 -10.54 -12.51 -20.06
CA PRO A 306 -10.01 -13.80 -19.63
C PRO A 306 -8.52 -13.78 -19.25
N GLU A 307 -7.76 -12.82 -19.77
CA GLU A 307 -6.31 -12.68 -19.52
C GLU A 307 -5.99 -12.01 -18.18
N GLU A 308 -6.99 -11.44 -17.50
CA GLU A 308 -6.81 -10.61 -16.31
C GLU A 308 -7.06 -11.41 -15.02
N GLU A 309 -6.16 -11.28 -14.05
CA GLU A 309 -6.30 -11.93 -12.74
C GLU A 309 -6.96 -11.00 -11.72
N PHE A 310 -8.28 -10.88 -11.81
CA PHE A 310 -9.04 -10.07 -10.86
C PHE A 310 -9.09 -10.69 -9.45
N SER A 311 -9.06 -9.84 -8.43
CA SER A 311 -9.60 -10.18 -7.11
C SER A 311 -11.08 -9.83 -7.04
N GLY A 312 -11.84 -10.42 -6.11
CA GLY A 312 -13.25 -10.08 -5.93
C GLY A 312 -13.46 -8.59 -5.62
N ARG A 313 -12.49 -7.96 -4.94
CA ARG A 313 -12.50 -6.51 -4.69
C ARG A 313 -12.28 -5.71 -5.98
N ALA A 314 -11.36 -6.14 -6.85
CA ALA A 314 -11.13 -5.49 -8.13
C ALA A 314 -12.39 -5.52 -9.00
N VAL A 315 -13.08 -6.66 -9.07
CA VAL A 315 -14.37 -6.77 -9.78
C VAL A 315 -15.41 -5.81 -9.18
N ALA A 316 -15.56 -5.78 -7.85
CA ALA A 316 -16.48 -4.85 -7.18
C ALA A 316 -16.12 -3.38 -7.47
N ARG A 317 -14.83 -3.02 -7.49
CA ARG A 317 -14.36 -1.68 -7.88
C ARG A 317 -14.84 -1.30 -9.28
N ILE A 318 -14.67 -2.17 -10.28
CA ILE A 318 -15.16 -1.92 -11.65
C ILE A 318 -16.67 -1.68 -11.67
N PHE A 319 -17.44 -2.55 -11.04
CA PHE A 319 -18.91 -2.43 -11.01
C PHE A 319 -19.43 -1.20 -10.26
N HIS A 320 -18.66 -0.68 -9.29
CA HIS A 320 -18.92 0.60 -8.64
C HIS A 320 -18.34 1.80 -9.40
N GLY A 321 -17.50 1.56 -10.41
CA GLY A 321 -16.81 2.59 -11.18
C GLY A 321 -15.66 3.27 -10.43
N ILE A 322 -14.89 2.46 -9.71
CA ILE A 322 -13.68 2.82 -8.99
C ILE A 322 -12.48 2.30 -9.79
N GLY A 323 -11.54 3.18 -10.10
CA GLY A 323 -10.28 2.78 -10.71
C GLY A 323 -9.25 2.36 -9.66
N SER A 324 -8.31 1.53 -10.07
CA SER A 324 -7.13 1.18 -9.27
C SER A 324 -5.86 1.27 -10.12
N PRO A 325 -4.65 1.22 -9.53
CA PRO A 325 -3.41 1.25 -10.29
C PRO A 325 -3.31 0.18 -11.38
N ARG A 326 -3.72 -1.06 -11.08
CA ARG A 326 -3.75 -2.17 -12.05
C ARG A 326 -4.92 -2.07 -13.01
N TYR A 327 -6.06 -1.55 -12.55
CA TYR A 327 -7.29 -1.45 -13.34
C TYR A 327 -7.75 0.02 -13.48
N PRO A 328 -7.03 0.85 -14.27
CA PRO A 328 -7.27 2.27 -14.32
C PRO A 328 -8.59 2.62 -15.02
N ALA A 329 -9.29 3.63 -14.49
CA ALA A 329 -10.55 4.13 -15.03
C ALA A 329 -10.46 4.59 -16.50
N ARG A 330 -9.27 5.01 -16.96
CA ARG A 330 -9.03 5.40 -18.36
C ARG A 330 -9.20 4.24 -19.34
N ILE A 331 -9.00 3.01 -18.89
CA ILE A 331 -9.12 1.78 -19.68
C ILE A 331 -10.48 1.13 -19.38
N PHE A 332 -10.70 0.70 -18.14
CA PHE A 332 -11.90 -0.05 -17.75
C PHE A 332 -13.16 0.80 -17.68
N GLY A 333 -13.04 2.11 -17.41
CA GLY A 333 -14.18 3.03 -17.39
C GLY A 333 -14.78 3.35 -18.75
N ARG A 334 -14.12 2.93 -19.84
CA ARG A 334 -14.68 2.99 -21.19
C ARG A 334 -15.73 1.91 -21.42
N ASP A 335 -15.61 0.76 -20.76
CA ASP A 335 -16.60 -0.31 -20.87
C ASP A 335 -17.80 -0.03 -19.96
N ARG A 336 -18.76 0.70 -20.52
CA ARG A 336 -20.00 1.09 -19.83
C ARG A 336 -20.94 -0.07 -19.55
N ARG A 337 -20.68 -1.27 -20.09
CA ARG A 337 -21.46 -2.47 -19.77
C ARG A 337 -21.30 -2.85 -18.30
N PHE A 338 -20.10 -2.63 -17.75
CA PHE A 338 -19.73 -3.02 -16.39
C PHE A 338 -19.50 -1.82 -15.47
N TRP A 339 -18.93 -0.72 -15.99
CA TRP A 339 -18.54 0.43 -15.18
C TRP A 339 -19.75 1.16 -14.55
N ARG A 340 -19.75 1.28 -13.21
CA ARG A 340 -20.86 1.84 -12.40
C ARG A 340 -22.20 1.09 -12.51
N ARG A 341 -22.23 -0.10 -13.14
CA ARG A 341 -23.46 -0.84 -13.42
C ARG A 341 -24.18 -1.30 -12.15
N LEU A 342 -23.44 -1.63 -11.08
CA LEU A 342 -23.98 -2.13 -9.81
C LEU A 342 -23.72 -1.19 -8.63
N LEU A 343 -23.58 0.12 -8.90
CA LEU A 343 -23.30 1.15 -7.89
C LEU A 343 -24.27 1.15 -6.68
N PRO A 344 -25.58 0.89 -6.83
CA PRO A 344 -26.50 0.89 -5.68
C PRO A 344 -26.29 -0.27 -4.71
N LEU A 345 -25.62 -1.34 -5.14
CA LEU A 345 -25.42 -2.53 -4.32
C LEU A 345 -24.37 -2.30 -3.24
N GLU A 346 -24.44 -3.08 -2.18
CA GLU A 346 -23.48 -3.01 -1.10
C GLU A 346 -22.11 -3.59 -1.54
N PHE A 347 -21.08 -2.77 -1.51
CA PHE A 347 -19.74 -3.10 -2.02
C PHE A 347 -19.15 -4.38 -1.43
N ARG A 348 -19.29 -4.62 -0.12
CA ARG A 348 -18.71 -5.82 0.53
C ARG A 348 -19.43 -7.09 0.10
N SER A 349 -20.76 -7.07 0.02
CA SER A 349 -21.54 -8.17 -0.52
C SER A 349 -21.18 -8.47 -1.97
N LEU A 350 -21.03 -7.44 -2.81
CA LEU A 350 -20.61 -7.61 -4.20
C LEU A 350 -19.20 -8.19 -4.31
N SER A 351 -18.25 -7.68 -3.52
CA SER A 351 -16.88 -8.19 -3.46
C SER A 351 -16.84 -9.65 -3.02
N ARG A 352 -17.69 -10.06 -2.08
CA ARG A 352 -17.81 -11.46 -1.62
C ARG A 352 -18.35 -12.37 -2.73
N LEU A 353 -19.43 -11.96 -3.41
CA LEU A 353 -19.98 -12.72 -4.54
C LEU A 353 -18.96 -12.86 -5.67
N ALA A 354 -18.26 -11.78 -6.00
CA ALA A 354 -17.22 -11.81 -7.01
C ALA A 354 -16.07 -12.76 -6.66
N SER A 355 -15.61 -12.77 -5.40
CA SER A 355 -14.62 -13.76 -4.95
C SER A 355 -15.11 -15.20 -5.10
N GLN A 356 -16.39 -15.47 -4.81
CA GLN A 356 -16.96 -16.81 -4.98
C GLN A 356 -17.04 -17.22 -6.46
N GLU A 357 -17.47 -16.33 -7.35
CA GLU A 357 -17.51 -16.61 -8.79
C GLU A 357 -16.10 -16.82 -9.36
N ILE A 358 -15.10 -16.04 -8.94
CA ILE A 358 -13.71 -16.23 -9.37
C ILE A 358 -13.18 -17.60 -8.94
N LEU A 359 -13.51 -18.05 -7.73
CA LEU A 359 -13.11 -19.38 -7.24
C LEU A 359 -13.83 -20.52 -7.96
N ALA A 360 -15.06 -20.32 -8.40
CA ALA A 360 -15.82 -21.30 -9.18
C ALA A 360 -15.44 -21.31 -10.67
N TRP A 361 -14.88 -20.20 -11.16
CA TRP A 361 -14.44 -20.00 -12.55
C TRP A 361 -13.05 -20.59 -12.82
N ARG A 362 -12.21 -20.66 -11.79
CA ARG A 362 -10.92 -21.35 -11.80
C ARG A 362 -11.12 -22.84 -11.57
#